data_AF-A0A117MIQ4-F1
#
_entry.id   AF-A0A117MIQ4-F1
#
_cell.length_a   1.000
_cell.length_b   1.000
_cell.length_c   1.000
_cell.angle_alpha   90.00
_cell.angle_beta   90.00
_cell.angle_gamma   90.00
#
_symmetry.space_group_name_H-M   'P 1'
#
loop_
_entity.id
_entity.type
_entity.pdbx_description
1 polymer ?
#
loop_
_entity_poly.entity_id
_entity_poly.type
_entity_poly.pdbx_seq_one_letter_code
_entity_poly.pdbx_strand_id
1 'polypeptide(L)'
;MKTKLFILLLASVWIASPEVQACTTFLMKDAKNNLYYGRNFDFPVGEGLIQINERNMVKQAMVLPSDKPFSWVSLYGSITFNQVGREFPYGG
;
A
#
# COMPACT_ATOMS: atom_id res chain seq x y z
N MET A 1 -45.11 -9.76 -13.28
CA MET A 1 -44.20 -10.74 -12.64
C MET A 1 -42.74 -10.54 -13.06
N LYS A 2 -42.43 -10.44 -14.37
CA LYS A 2 -41.07 -10.24 -14.91
C LYS A 2 -40.37 -8.97 -14.41
N THR A 3 -41.06 -7.83 -14.34
CA THR A 3 -40.48 -6.56 -13.85
C THR A 3 -40.09 -6.60 -12.37
N LYS A 4 -40.91 -7.23 -11.51
CA LYS A 4 -40.62 -7.39 -10.08
C LYS A 4 -39.43 -8.32 -9.86
N LEU A 5 -39.34 -9.41 -10.63
CA LEU A 5 -38.21 -10.34 -10.60
C LEU A 5 -36.91 -9.63 -11.06
N PHE A 6 -37.00 -8.78 -12.09
CA PHE A 6 -35.86 -8.01 -12.57
C PHE A 6 -35.36 -6.99 -11.52
N ILE A 7 -36.28 -6.28 -10.85
CA ILE A 7 -35.93 -5.36 -9.76
C ILE A 7 -35.29 -6.12 -8.59
N LEU A 8 -35.82 -7.29 -8.21
CA LEU A 8 -35.24 -8.13 -7.16
C LEU A 8 -33.83 -8.63 -7.53
N LEU A 9 -33.62 -9.02 -8.78
CA LEU A 9 -32.29 -9.41 -9.27
C LEU A 9 -31.29 -8.25 -9.20
N LEU A 10 -31.68 -7.06 -9.65
CA LEU A 10 -30.82 -5.87 -9.56
C LEU A 10 -30.49 -5.51 -8.10
N ALA A 11 -31.47 -5.58 -7.19
CA ALA A 11 -31.25 -5.35 -5.77
C ALA A 11 -30.30 -6.39 -5.15
N SER A 12 -30.44 -7.68 -5.52
CA SER A 12 -29.54 -8.73 -5.03
C SER A 12 -28.09 -8.53 -5.48
N VAL A 13 -27.87 -8.05 -6.71
CA VAL A 13 -26.52 -7.75 -7.23
C VAL A 13 -25.89 -6.59 -6.48
N TRP A 14 -26.68 -5.54 -6.17
CA TRP A 14 -26.22 -4.40 -5.38
C TRP A 14 -25.86 -4.78 -3.94
N ILE A 15 -26.64 -5.66 -3.30
CA ILE A 15 -26.37 -6.10 -1.92
C ILE A 15 -25.15 -7.04 -1.86
N ALA A 16 -24.91 -7.80 -2.92
CA ALA A 16 -23.83 -8.78 -2.98
C ALA A 16 -22.47 -8.21 -3.41
N SER A 17 -22.33 -6.89 -3.63
CA SER A 17 -21.05 -6.32 -4.01
C SER A 17 -20.06 -6.41 -2.84
N PRO A 18 -18.92 -7.11 -2.98
CA PRO A 18 -17.91 -7.15 -1.93
C PRO A 18 -17.32 -5.75 -1.73
N GLU A 19 -17.04 -5.40 -0.48
CA GLU A 19 -16.23 -4.21 -0.17
C GLU A 19 -14.82 -4.46 -0.71
N VAL A 20 -14.41 -3.68 -1.70
CA VAL A 20 -13.07 -3.77 -2.28
C VAL A 20 -12.18 -2.77 -1.56
N GLN A 21 -11.23 -3.27 -0.77
CA GLN A 21 -10.18 -2.44 -0.17
C GLN A 21 -9.08 -2.24 -1.21
N ALA A 22 -8.97 -1.03 -1.75
CA ALA A 22 -8.02 -0.70 -2.82
C ALA A 22 -7.16 0.50 -2.41
N CYS A 23 -5.86 0.25 -2.28
CA CYS A 23 -4.90 1.33 -2.08
C CYS A 23 -4.97 2.34 -3.24
N THR A 24 -4.94 3.63 -2.90
CA THR A 24 -4.94 4.77 -3.80
C THR A 24 -3.66 5.58 -3.59
N THR A 25 -3.16 6.18 -4.66
CA THR A 25 -2.01 7.07 -4.63
C THR A 25 -2.26 8.24 -5.57
N PHE A 26 -1.86 9.44 -5.15
CA PHE A 26 -2.01 10.64 -5.95
C PHE A 26 -0.80 11.56 -5.81
N LEU A 27 -0.61 12.40 -6.83
CA LEU A 27 0.31 13.53 -6.82
C LEU A 27 -0.51 14.79 -7.11
N MET A 28 -0.56 15.70 -6.15
CA MET A 28 -1.18 17.01 -6.32
C MET A 28 -0.13 18.08 -6.46
N LYS A 29 -0.49 19.12 -7.21
CA LYS A 29 0.34 20.30 -7.40
C LYS A 29 -0.46 21.54 -7.00
N ASP A 30 0.07 22.36 -6.10
CA ASP A 30 -0.60 23.61 -5.73
C ASP A 30 -0.32 24.74 -6.73
N ALA A 31 -0.97 25.88 -6.53
CA ALA A 31 -0.80 27.07 -7.37
C ALA A 31 0.63 27.63 -7.36
N LYS A 32 1.45 27.30 -6.35
CA LYS A 32 2.86 27.69 -6.23
C LYS A 32 3.82 26.66 -6.83
N ASN A 33 3.29 25.63 -7.48
CA ASN A 33 4.03 24.48 -8.01
C ASN A 33 4.65 23.55 -6.96
N ASN A 34 4.23 23.60 -5.69
CA ASN A 34 4.66 22.58 -4.71
C ASN A 34 3.97 21.25 -5.02
N LEU A 35 4.71 20.15 -4.84
CA LEU A 35 4.22 18.79 -5.07
C LEU A 35 3.86 18.13 -3.74
N TYR A 36 2.67 17.53 -3.71
CA TYR A 36 2.16 16.76 -2.56
C TYR A 36 1.85 15.35 -3.02
N TYR A 37 2.59 14.39 -2.50
CA TYR A 37 2.33 12.98 -2.68
C TYR A 37 1.46 12.47 -1.53
N GLY A 38 0.41 11.71 -1.86
CA GLY A 38 -0.45 11.07 -0.86
C GLY A 38 -0.80 9.65 -1.25
N ARG A 39 -0.92 8.79 -0.23
CA ARG A 39 -1.27 7.37 -0.37
C ARG A 39 -2.05 6.92 0.86
N ASN A 40 -3.07 6.10 0.66
CA ASN A 40 -3.68 5.29 1.73
C ASN A 40 -3.19 3.84 1.63
N PHE A 41 -3.28 3.14 2.75
CA PHE A 41 -2.99 1.71 2.84
C PHE A 41 -4.21 1.01 3.44
N ASP A 42 -5.11 0.58 2.57
CA ASP A 42 -6.32 -0.14 2.97
C ASP A 42 -5.93 -1.58 3.28
N PHE A 43 -5.67 -1.84 4.55
CA PHE A 43 -5.32 -3.16 5.07
C PHE A 43 -6.17 -3.46 6.32
N PRO A 44 -6.54 -4.72 6.59
CA PRO A 44 -7.44 -5.06 7.71
C PRO A 44 -6.91 -4.72 9.12
N VAL A 45 -5.64 -4.34 9.24
CA VAL A 45 -4.99 -3.95 10.51
C VAL A 45 -4.79 -2.44 10.50
N GLY A 46 -5.19 -1.75 11.57
CA GLY A 46 -5.14 -0.28 11.65
C GLY A 46 -3.83 0.27 12.20
N GLU A 47 -3.03 -0.55 12.86
CA GLU A 47 -1.76 -0.18 13.46
C GLU A 47 -0.59 -0.33 12.48
N GLY A 48 0.41 0.52 12.60
CA GLY A 48 1.66 0.36 11.86
C GLY A 48 2.82 1.06 12.53
N LEU A 49 4.00 0.81 12.02
CA LEU A 49 5.28 1.28 12.53
C LEU A 49 5.85 2.30 11.56
N ILE A 50 6.22 3.46 12.10
CA ILE A 50 7.09 4.41 11.40
C ILE A 50 8.53 4.05 11.75
N GLN A 51 9.36 3.89 10.74
CA GLN A 51 10.76 3.53 10.90
C GLN A 51 11.67 4.54 10.23
N ILE A 52 12.74 4.91 10.95
CA ILE A 52 13.87 5.65 10.40
C ILE A 52 14.88 4.63 9.88
N ASN A 53 15.27 4.78 8.61
CA ASN A 53 16.29 3.99 7.93
C ASN A 53 17.50 4.87 7.68
N GLU A 54 18.65 4.49 8.24
CA GLU A 54 19.87 5.28 8.08
C GLU A 54 20.49 5.11 6.68
N ARG A 55 21.22 6.15 6.26
CA ARG A 55 22.08 6.09 5.08
C ARG A 55 23.36 5.28 5.37
N ASN A 56 24.00 4.82 4.31
CA ASN A 56 25.24 4.03 4.33
C ASN A 56 25.13 2.69 5.04
N MET A 57 23.93 2.12 5.09
CA MET A 57 23.69 0.80 5.67
C MET A 57 23.75 -0.28 4.59
N VAL A 58 24.39 -1.41 4.89
CA VAL A 58 24.32 -2.60 4.05
C VAL A 58 22.93 -3.23 4.21
N LYS A 59 22.27 -3.48 3.08
CA LYS A 59 20.94 -4.06 2.97
C LYS A 59 20.99 -5.28 2.07
N GLN A 60 20.04 -6.19 2.27
CA GLN A 60 19.92 -7.42 1.49
C GLN A 60 18.44 -7.71 1.19
N ALA A 61 18.13 -8.18 -0.01
CA ALA A 61 16.78 -8.55 -0.39
C ALA A 61 16.32 -9.80 0.37
N MET A 62 15.05 -9.79 0.81
CA MET A 62 14.38 -11.00 1.25
C MET A 62 13.96 -11.81 0.02
N VAL A 63 14.47 -13.03 -0.11
CA VAL A 63 14.20 -13.93 -1.24
C VAL A 63 13.87 -15.33 -0.73
N LEU A 64 13.35 -16.19 -1.60
CA LEU A 64 13.12 -17.59 -1.27
C LEU A 64 14.45 -18.32 -1.06
N PRO A 65 14.48 -19.44 -0.31
CA PRO A 65 15.74 -20.12 0.03
C PRO A 65 16.60 -20.57 -1.16
N SER A 66 15.99 -20.81 -2.33
CA SER A 66 16.69 -21.20 -3.56
C SER A 66 17.40 -20.04 -4.27
N ASP A 67 17.05 -18.81 -3.92
CA ASP A 67 17.43 -17.63 -4.69
C ASP A 67 18.65 -16.95 -4.08
N LYS A 68 19.49 -16.36 -4.93
CA LYS A 68 20.62 -15.56 -4.48
C LYS A 68 20.15 -14.14 -4.16
N PRO A 69 20.26 -13.68 -2.90
CA PRO A 69 19.82 -12.33 -2.55
C PRO A 69 20.74 -11.27 -3.14
N PHE A 70 20.14 -10.15 -3.55
CA PHE A 70 20.87 -8.95 -3.95
C PHE A 70 21.17 -8.09 -2.72
N SER A 71 22.37 -7.53 -2.65
CA SER A 71 22.81 -6.65 -1.57
C SER A 71 23.20 -5.27 -2.09
N TRP A 72 22.91 -4.24 -1.32
CA TRP A 72 23.23 -2.85 -1.66
C TRP A 72 23.62 -2.05 -0.42
N VAL A 73 24.14 -0.85 -0.64
CA VAL A 73 24.37 0.15 0.42
C VAL A 73 23.36 1.28 0.23
N SER A 74 22.61 1.65 1.27
CA SER A 74 21.67 2.77 1.18
C SER A 74 22.42 4.08 0.95
N LEU A 75 22.09 4.82 -0.11
CA LEU A 75 22.72 6.12 -0.37
C LEU A 75 22.08 7.23 0.47
N TYR A 76 20.77 7.14 0.68
CA TYR A 76 19.98 8.12 1.41
C TYR A 76 19.32 7.48 2.63
N GLY A 77 19.10 8.30 3.66
CA GLY A 77 18.23 7.92 4.77
C GLY A 77 16.77 8.07 4.34
N SER A 78 15.89 7.24 4.88
CA SER A 78 14.46 7.28 4.56
C SER A 78 13.61 7.05 5.80
N ILE A 79 12.35 7.48 5.73
CA ILE A 79 11.33 7.16 6.72
C ILE A 79 10.30 6.28 6.02
N THR A 80 10.01 5.11 6.57
CA THR A 80 9.06 4.15 5.99
C THR A 80 7.93 3.86 6.96
N PHE A 81 6.79 3.45 6.40
CA PHE A 81 5.66 2.91 7.16
C PHE A 81 5.48 1.42 6.83
N ASN A 82 5.30 0.57 7.84
CA ASN A 82 5.02 -0.85 7.64
C ASN A 82 4.30 -1.50 8.83
N GLN A 83 3.75 -2.70 8.63
CA GLN A 83 3.09 -3.48 9.70
C GLN A 83 3.82 -4.77 10.05
N VAL A 84 4.83 -5.16 9.27
CA VAL A 84 5.51 -6.47 9.42
C VAL A 84 6.71 -6.39 10.34
N GLY A 85 7.39 -5.24 10.38
CA GLY A 85 8.55 -5.00 11.22
C GLY A 85 9.71 -4.36 10.50
N ARG A 86 10.85 -4.33 11.20
CA ARG A 86 12.02 -3.60 10.75
C ARG A 86 12.58 -4.17 9.45
N GLU A 87 12.81 -3.31 8.44
CA GLU A 87 13.32 -3.68 7.10
C GLU A 87 12.32 -4.40 6.17
N PHE A 88 11.02 -4.40 6.50
CA PHE A 88 9.97 -4.99 5.64
C PHE A 88 8.93 -3.95 5.21
N PRO A 89 9.31 -2.91 4.44
CA PRO A 89 8.40 -1.82 4.09
C PRO A 89 7.35 -2.22 3.03
N TYR A 90 6.11 -1.75 3.22
CA TYR A 90 5.07 -1.75 2.18
C TYR A 90 5.15 -0.50 1.27
N GLY A 91 5.96 0.49 1.68
CA GLY A 91 6.21 1.74 0.98
C GLY A 91 7.14 2.68 1.76
N GLY A 92 7.57 3.75 1.10
CA GLY A 92 8.47 4.79 1.61
C GLY A 92 8.67 5.87 0.58
#